data_AF-A0A1X7TL80-F1
#
_entry.id   AF-A0A1X7TL80-F1
#
_cell.length_a   1.000
_cell.length_b   1.000
_cell.length_c   1.000
_cell.angle_alpha   90.00
_cell.angle_beta   90.00
_cell.angle_gamma   90.00
#
_symmetry.space_group_name_H-M   'P 1'
#
loop_
_entity.id
_entity.type
_entity.pdbx_description
1 polymer ?
#
loop_
_entity_poly.entity_id
_entity_poly.type
_entity_poly.pdbx_seq_one_letter_code
_entity_poly.pdbx_strand_id
1 'polypeptide(L)'
;MVPDDFYAFIGFFIYLGYSKIPRYRLMRLMWKPTSLCYDPVISEVFSHNIFESFLAFLYVVEDNEKKLIEFGDKLCKVRPLNNHIMEKCQELYQPHCEVSIDEQMVRSKARFSFRQNI
;
A
#
# COMPACT_ATOMS: atom_id res chain seq x y z
N MET A 1 0.89 16.89 5.59
CA MET A 1 0.54 16.07 4.43
C MET A 1 -0.69 16.70 3.80
N VAL A 2 -0.64 17.10 2.53
CA VAL A 2 -1.83 17.61 1.84
C VAL A 2 -2.68 16.39 1.44
N PRO A 3 -3.99 16.35 1.73
CA PRO A 3 -4.85 15.22 1.38
C PRO A 3 -4.79 14.84 -0.11
N ASP A 4 -4.71 15.84 -0.99
CA ASP A 4 -4.66 15.66 -2.44
C ASP A 4 -3.44 14.86 -2.89
N ASP A 5 -2.27 15.10 -2.28
CA ASP A 5 -1.04 14.35 -2.58
C ASP A 5 -1.19 12.87 -2.19
N PHE A 6 -1.90 12.59 -1.10
CA PHE A 6 -2.15 11.22 -0.68
C PHE A 6 -3.16 10.51 -1.59
N TYR A 7 -4.21 11.21 -2.05
CA TYR A 7 -5.12 10.66 -3.05
C TYR A 7 -4.40 10.38 -4.38
N ALA A 8 -3.50 11.27 -4.81
CA ALA A 8 -2.66 11.05 -5.98
C ALA A 8 -1.74 9.84 -5.79
N PHE A 9 -1.15 9.67 -4.61
CA PHE A 9 -0.34 8.49 -4.27
C PHE A 9 -1.13 7.18 -4.36
N ILE A 10 -2.35 7.12 -3.80
CA ILE A 10 -3.22 5.94 -3.89
C ILE A 10 -3.68 5.71 -5.34
N GLY A 11 -4.10 6.77 -6.05
CA GLY A 11 -4.50 6.71 -7.45
C GLY A 11 -3.39 6.17 -8.35
N PHE A 12 -2.14 6.53 -8.05
CA PHE A 12 -0.98 5.99 -8.76
C PHE A 12 -0.83 4.47 -8.59
N PHE A 13 -1.06 3.91 -7.40
CA PHE A 13 -1.03 2.43 -7.22
C PHE A 13 -2.13 1.73 -8.00
N ILE A 14 -3.33 2.31 -8.07
CA ILE A 14 -4.43 1.78 -8.88
C ILE A 14 -4.02 1.78 -10.36
N TYR A 15 -3.43 2.87 -10.83
CA TYR A 15 -2.92 2.99 -12.19
C TYR A 15 -1.83 1.97 -12.50
N LEU A 16 -0.87 1.75 -11.60
CA LEU A 16 0.17 0.73 -11.77
C LEU A 16 -0.42 -0.69 -11.88
N GLY A 17 -1.46 -0.98 -11.09
CA GLY A 17 -2.22 -2.24 -11.17
C GLY A 17 -2.87 -2.43 -12.54
N TYR A 18 -3.50 -1.37 -13.08
CA TYR A 18 -4.11 -1.37 -14.40
C TYR A 18 -3.08 -1.56 -15.52
N SER A 19 -2.01 -0.76 -15.51
CA SER A 19 -0.95 -0.78 -16.53
C SER A 19 -0.01 -1.98 -16.43
N LYS A 20 -0.21 -2.85 -15.42
CA LYS A 20 0.57 -4.08 -15.17
C LYS A 20 2.07 -3.83 -15.08
N ILE A 21 2.48 -2.67 -14.57
CA ILE A 21 3.90 -2.32 -14.38
C ILE A 21 4.35 -2.95 -13.06
N PRO A 22 5.01 -4.12 -13.07
CA PRO A 22 5.07 -4.96 -11.87
C PRO A 22 6.30 -4.66 -11.00
N ARG A 23 7.18 -3.75 -11.42
CA ARG A 23 8.50 -3.55 -10.81
C ARG A 23 8.73 -2.08 -10.48
N TYR A 24 9.09 -1.82 -9.23
CA TYR A 24 9.53 -0.51 -8.73
C TYR A 24 10.56 0.18 -9.64
N ARG A 25 11.51 -0.59 -10.22
CA ARG A 25 12.49 -0.04 -11.17
C ARG A 25 11.84 0.55 -12.42
N LEU A 26 10.83 -0.13 -12.99
CA LEU A 26 10.12 0.34 -14.19
C LEU A 26 9.22 1.53 -13.85
N MET A 27 8.60 1.51 -12.68
CA MET A 27 7.80 2.62 -12.17
C MET A 27 8.63 3.92 -12.05
N ARG A 28 9.87 3.87 -11.53
CA ARG A 28 10.76 5.04 -11.47
C ARG A 28 11.12 5.64 -12.84
N LEU A 29 11.00 4.85 -13.91
CA LEU A 29 11.27 5.33 -15.26
C LEU A 29 10.11 6.18 -15.83
N MET A 30 8.93 6.14 -15.21
CA MET A 30 7.74 6.88 -15.66
C MET A 30 7.92 8.40 -15.57
N TRP A 31 8.81 8.87 -14.70
CA TRP A 31 9.19 10.29 -14.58
C TRP A 31 10.40 10.69 -15.42
N LYS A 32 10.94 9.79 -16.26
CA LYS A 32 12.11 10.08 -17.08
C LYS A 32 11.72 10.22 -18.55
N PRO A 33 11.73 11.44 -19.13
CA PRO A 33 11.35 11.66 -20.53
C PRO A 33 12.12 10.83 -21.55
N THR A 34 13.35 10.43 -21.22
CA THR A 34 14.21 9.61 -22.07
C THR A 34 13.90 8.11 -22.02
N SER A 35 12.97 7.68 -21.17
CA SER A 35 12.61 6.27 -21.03
C SER A 35 11.44 5.88 -21.92
N LEU A 36 11.46 4.64 -22.43
CA LEU A 36 10.31 4.01 -23.08
C LEU A 36 9.11 3.83 -22.12
N CYS A 37 9.34 3.88 -20.82
CA CYS A 37 8.29 3.80 -19.81
C CYS A 37 7.80 5.18 -19.36
N TYR A 38 8.26 6.27 -19.98
CA TYR A 38 7.84 7.62 -19.63
C TYR A 38 6.33 7.78 -19.78
N ASP A 39 5.71 8.35 -18.76
CA ASP A 39 4.29 8.67 -18.77
C ASP A 39 4.11 10.15 -18.41
N PRO A 40 3.75 10.98 -19.40
CA PRO A 40 3.61 12.42 -19.17
C PRO A 40 2.48 12.75 -18.19
N VAL A 41 1.41 11.94 -18.14
CA VAL A 41 0.28 12.15 -17.23
C VAL A 41 0.74 11.96 -15.79
N ILE A 42 1.51 10.91 -15.53
CA ILE A 42 2.04 10.65 -14.19
C ILE A 42 3.01 11.74 -13.76
N SER A 43 3.89 12.19 -14.66
CA SER A 43 4.85 13.25 -14.36
C SER A 43 4.18 14.60 -14.07
N GLU A 44 2.99 14.85 -14.62
CA GLU A 44 2.20 16.06 -14.39
C GLU A 44 1.39 15.99 -13.09
N VAL A 45 0.74 14.85 -12.84
CA VAL A 45 -0.15 14.67 -11.68
C VAL A 45 0.61 14.55 -10.37
N PHE A 46 1.79 13.94 -10.37
CA PHE A 46 2.47 13.60 -9.13
C PHE A 46 3.99 13.62 -9.28
N SER A 47 4.73 14.29 -8.39
CA SER A 47 6.19 14.33 -8.52
C SER A 47 6.85 13.05 -7.98
N HIS A 48 7.94 12.62 -8.63
CA HIS A 48 8.74 11.47 -8.19
C HIS A 48 9.25 11.63 -6.74
N ASN A 49 9.66 12.84 -6.34
CA ASN A 49 10.23 13.07 -5.01
C ASN A 49 9.17 12.95 -3.90
N ILE A 50 7.95 13.42 -4.16
CA ILE A 50 6.83 13.27 -3.24
C ILE A 50 6.48 11.78 -3.13
N PHE A 51 6.40 11.06 -4.26
CA PHE A 51 6.16 9.62 -4.27
C PHE A 51 7.18 8.83 -3.43
N GLU A 52 8.47 9.10 -3.62
CA GLU A 52 9.55 8.47 -2.85
C GLU A 52 9.45 8.81 -1.36
N SER A 53 9.04 10.04 -1.02
CA SER A 53 8.83 10.46 0.36
C SER A 53 7.67 9.70 1.00
N PHE A 54 6.56 9.49 0.29
CA PHE A 54 5.48 8.64 0.77
C PHE A 54 5.93 7.20 0.99
N LEU A 55 6.67 6.61 0.05
CA LEU A 55 7.19 5.25 0.22
C LEU A 55 8.09 5.10 1.46
N ALA A 56 8.87 6.12 1.77
CA ALA A 56 9.83 6.09 2.89
C ALA A 56 9.18 6.38 4.25
N PHE A 57 8.18 7.26 4.29
CA PHE A 57 7.67 7.85 5.53
C PHE A 57 6.20 7.55 5.82
N LEU A 58 5.51 6.74 5.01
CA LEU A 58 4.13 6.34 5.30
C LEU A 58 4.05 5.58 6.62
N TYR A 59 3.38 6.19 7.59
CA TYR A 59 3.17 5.65 8.93
C TYR A 59 1.69 5.80 9.29
N VAL A 60 1.06 4.71 9.73
CA VAL A 60 -0.40 4.60 9.91
C VAL A 60 -0.81 4.32 11.36
N VAL A 61 0.12 4.51 12.29
CA VAL A 61 -0.06 4.23 13.71
C VAL A 61 0.17 5.52 14.49
N GLU A 62 -0.57 5.73 15.56
CA GLU A 62 -0.31 6.85 16.46
C GLU A 62 0.83 6.52 17.42
N ASP A 63 1.61 7.52 17.82
CA ASP A 63 2.76 7.32 18.72
C ASP A 63 2.37 6.69 20.08
N ASN A 64 1.11 6.87 20.51
CA ASN A 64 0.58 6.35 21.76
C ASN A 64 0.33 4.83 21.72
N GLU A 65 0.12 4.25 20.54
CA GLU A 65 -0.11 2.80 20.36
C GLU A 65 1.20 1.99 20.35
N LYS A 66 2.37 2.65 20.43
CA LYS A 66 3.67 1.98 20.56
C LYS A 66 3.75 1.05 21.77
N LYS A 67 2.93 1.26 22.81
CA LYS A 67 2.82 0.35 23.96
C LYS A 67 2.37 -1.06 23.57
N LEU A 68 1.64 -1.24 22.47
CA LEU A 68 1.22 -2.57 21.98
C LEU A 68 2.38 -3.38 21.39
N ILE A 69 3.45 -2.72 20.95
CA ILE A 69 4.69 -3.38 20.51
C ILE A 69 5.33 -4.14 21.68
N GLU A 70 5.21 -3.62 22.91
CA GLU A 70 5.78 -4.22 24.12
C GLU A 70 5.11 -5.56 24.48
N PHE A 71 3.87 -5.79 24.04
CA PHE A 71 3.14 -7.04 24.25
C PHE A 71 3.38 -8.10 23.17
N GLY A 72 4.31 -7.86 22.23
CA GLY A 72 4.68 -8.82 21.20
C GLY A 72 3.74 -8.86 19.99
N ASP A 73 2.87 -7.86 19.82
CA ASP A 73 2.03 -7.75 18.63
C ASP A 73 2.87 -7.36 17.40
N LYS A 74 3.14 -8.35 16.54
CA LYS A 74 3.94 -8.19 15.31
C LYS A 74 3.24 -7.39 14.22
N LEU A 75 1.92 -7.22 14.29
CA LEU A 75 1.10 -6.54 13.27
C LEU A 75 0.65 -5.13 13.68
N CYS A 76 1.02 -4.67 14.88
CA CYS A 76 0.66 -3.34 15.41
C CYS A 76 0.87 -2.20 14.39
N LYS A 77 1.95 -2.24 13.60
CA LYS A 77 2.32 -1.22 12.61
C LYS A 77 1.30 -1.00 11.48
N VAL A 78 0.43 -1.97 11.23
CA VAL A 78 -0.57 -1.93 10.15
C VAL A 78 -1.98 -2.20 10.65
N ARG A 79 -2.13 -2.59 11.92
CA ARG A 79 -3.40 -3.00 12.52
C ARG A 79 -4.49 -1.92 12.43
N PRO A 80 -4.22 -0.62 12.70
CA PRO A 80 -5.26 0.41 12.60
C PRO A 80 -5.85 0.49 11.18
N LEU A 81 -4.98 0.48 10.17
CA LEU A 81 -5.41 0.48 8.77
C LEU A 81 -6.20 -0.79 8.41
N ASN A 82 -5.72 -1.96 8.84
CA ASN A 82 -6.40 -3.23 8.58
C ASN A 82 -7.79 -3.28 9.22
N ASN A 83 -7.92 -2.82 10.46
CA ASN A 83 -9.20 -2.75 11.16
C ASN A 83 -10.16 -1.80 10.45
N HIS A 84 -9.68 -0.62 10.04
CA HIS A 84 -10.50 0.34 9.31
C HIS A 84 -11.04 -0.23 7.98
N ILE A 85 -10.20 -0.93 7.22
CA ILE A 85 -10.62 -1.59 5.97
C ILE A 85 -11.65 -2.67 6.26
N MET A 86 -11.42 -3.51 7.27
CA MET A 86 -12.33 -4.59 7.64
C MET A 86 -13.71 -4.05 8.05
N GLU A 87 -13.75 -3.02 8.90
CA GLU A 87 -14.97 -2.34 9.32
C GLU A 87 -15.75 -1.80 8.12
N LYS A 88 -15.06 -1.10 7.19
CA LYS A 88 -15.69 -0.55 5.99
C LYS A 88 -16.21 -1.64 5.05
N CYS A 89 -15.48 -2.74 4.86
CA CYS A 89 -15.95 -3.86 4.05
C CYS A 89 -17.22 -4.50 4.63
N GLN A 90 -17.29 -4.66 5.96
CA GLN A 90 -18.46 -5.22 6.65
C GLN A 90 -19.67 -4.28 6.63
N GLU A 91 -19.43 -2.97 6.73
CA GLU A 91 -20.48 -1.95 6.65
C GLU A 91 -21.09 -1.89 5.24
N LEU A 92 -20.27 -1.99 4.20
CA LEU A 92 -20.68 -1.81 2.81
C LEU A 92 -21.25 -3.07 2.15
N TYR A 93 -20.97 -4.26 2.68
CA TYR A 93 -21.40 -5.51 2.08
C TYR A 93 -21.79 -6.56 3.13
N GLN A 94 -23.01 -7.09 2.97
CA GLN A 94 -23.51 -8.22 3.76
C GLN A 94 -23.51 -9.48 2.88
N PRO A 95 -22.73 -10.52 3.20
CA PRO A 95 -22.71 -11.74 2.43
C PRO A 95 -24.06 -12.48 2.51
N HIS A 96 -24.41 -13.18 1.43
CA HIS A 96 -25.57 -14.06 1.40
C HIS A 96 -25.18 -15.48 1.89
N CYS A 97 -25.91 -16.51 1.46
CA CYS A 97 -25.78 -17.88 1.97
C CYS A 97 -24.47 -18.61 1.63
N GLU A 98 -23.76 -18.23 0.58
CA GLU A 98 -22.60 -18.99 0.07
C GLU A 98 -21.32 -18.18 0.25
N VAL A 99 -20.49 -18.60 1.22
CA VAL A 99 -19.23 -17.94 1.55
C VAL A 99 -18.10 -18.97 1.51
N SER A 100 -17.03 -18.64 0.79
CA SER A 100 -15.79 -19.41 0.77
C SER A 100 -14.76 -18.79 1.70
N ILE A 101 -14.10 -19.61 2.51
CA ILE A 101 -12.97 -19.20 3.36
C ILE A 101 -11.72 -19.85 2.79
N ASP A 102 -10.73 -19.04 2.49
CA ASP A 102 -9.44 -19.50 1.98
C ASP A 102 -8.32 -18.59 2.50
N GLU A 103 -7.07 -19.07 2.41
CA GLU A 103 -5.89 -18.30 2.76
C GLU A 103 -5.30 -17.60 1.52
N GLN A 104 -4.89 -16.34 1.70
CA GLN A 104 -4.18 -15.61 0.65
C GLN A 104 -2.77 -15.25 1.10
N MET A 105 -1.78 -15.74 0.35
CA MET A 105 -0.37 -15.45 0.62
C MET A 105 0.09 -14.19 -0.12
N VAL A 106 0.62 -13.22 0.63
CA VAL A 106 1.32 -12.05 0.06
C VAL A 106 2.82 -12.34 0.02
N ARG A 107 3.35 -12.46 -1.20
CA ARG A 107 4.77 -12.76 -1.41
C ARG A 107 5.65 -11.59 -0.93
N SER A 108 6.56 -11.88 -0.01
CA SER A 108 7.58 -10.91 0.42
C SER A 108 8.92 -11.60 0.68
N LYS A 109 10.01 -10.92 0.34
CA LYS A 109 11.37 -11.31 0.71
C LYS A 109 11.87 -10.59 1.96
N ALA A 110 11.09 -9.67 2.52
CA ALA A 110 11.46 -8.94 3.72
C ALA A 110 11.57 -9.87 4.93
N ARG A 111 12.32 -9.41 5.93
CA ARG A 111 12.61 -10.16 7.15
C ARG A 111 11.50 -9.92 8.16
N PHE A 112 10.46 -10.75 8.12
CA PHE A 112 9.41 -10.77 9.13
C PHE A 112 9.48 -12.06 9.93
N SER A 113 9.24 -11.97 11.23
CA SER A 113 9.25 -13.13 12.13
C SER A 113 8.03 -14.04 11.99
N PHE A 114 7.05 -13.64 11.19
CA PHE A 114 5.84 -14.42 10.86
C PHE A 114 5.78 -14.79 9.37
N ARG A 115 6.84 -14.54 8.60
CA ARG A 115 6.91 -14.97 7.20
C ARG A 115 6.97 -16.49 7.15
N GLN A 116 6.08 -17.09 6.37
CA GLN A 116 6.11 -18.51 6.06
C GLN A 116 6.83 -18.76 4.73
N ASN A 117 7.53 -19.89 4.64
CA ASN A 117 8.08 -20.40 3.38
C ASN A 117 7.20 -21.59 2.98
N ILE A 118 6.20 -21.30 2.16
CA ILE A 118 5.25 -22.27 1.58
C ILE A 118 5.58 -22.38 0.09
#